data_AF-A0A8T2VT47-F1
#
_entry.id   AF-A0A8T2VT47-F1
#
_cell.length_a   1.000
_cell.length_b   1.000
_cell.length_c   1.000
_cell.angle_alpha   90.00
_cell.angle_beta   90.00
_cell.angle_gamma   90.00
#
_symmetry.space_group_name_H-M   'P 1'
#
loop_
_entity.id
_entity.type
_entity.pdbx_description
1 polymer ?
#
loop_
_entity_poly.entity_id
_entity_poly.type
_entity_poly.pdbx_seq_one_letter_code
_entity_poly.pdbx_strand_id
1 'polypeptide(L)'
;MAKFVEHYPEYRKMHGNVSKHVTMVTEMSRIVDERKLMSVSQIEQDLACNNVGQAAAFEAVTNELNNDSMVEIDRLRLVMLYALRFEKENPQQLELLVNKLASRSASYKPGLVHTLLEQAGTDKRTGDLYGNRDLLNRARNMARGLKGIENVYTQHQPLLYQTIESIVKGRLRDVDYPFIGNHFQHGRPQDVVIFIIGGSTYEEARTVALQNASNNGTRVILGGSVVLNSAKFLSDLEEIHRLGRINTFQ
;
A
#
# COMPACT_ATOMS: atom_id res chain seq x y z
N MET A 1 -5.92 29.57 -44.28
CA MET A 1 -6.41 30.37 -43.14
C MET A 1 -7.67 29.76 -42.50
N ALA A 2 -8.79 29.60 -43.21
CA ALA A 2 -10.04 29.07 -42.63
C ALA A 2 -9.90 27.70 -41.93
N LYS A 3 -9.25 26.71 -42.58
CA LYS A 3 -8.95 25.40 -41.95
C LYS A 3 -8.02 25.48 -40.73
N PHE A 4 -7.15 26.49 -40.64
CA PHE A 4 -6.26 26.68 -39.49
C PHE A 4 -7.01 27.25 -38.28
N VAL A 5 -7.99 28.13 -38.53
CA VAL A 5 -8.87 28.72 -37.50
C VAL A 5 -9.83 27.67 -36.93
N GLU A 6 -10.33 26.74 -37.74
CA GLU A 6 -11.22 25.66 -37.29
C GLU A 6 -10.53 24.61 -36.40
N HIS A 7 -9.27 24.25 -36.69
CA HIS A 7 -8.51 23.29 -35.86
C HIS A 7 -7.81 23.95 -34.66
N TYR A 8 -7.86 25.29 -34.55
CA TYR A 8 -7.16 26.03 -33.50
C TYR A 8 -7.64 25.72 -32.07
N PRO A 9 -8.96 25.53 -31.79
CA PRO A 9 -9.43 25.12 -30.47
C PRO A 9 -8.99 23.71 -30.09
N GLU A 10 -9.04 22.75 -31.02
CA GLU A 10 -8.56 21.38 -30.80
C GLU A 10 -7.05 21.34 -30.61
N TYR A 11 -6.30 22.11 -31.40
CA TYR A 11 -4.86 22.29 -31.26
C TYR A 11 -4.49 22.91 -29.91
N ARG A 12 -5.21 23.94 -29.45
CA ARG A 12 -5.02 24.52 -28.11
C ARG A 12 -5.31 23.51 -27.00
N LYS A 13 -6.37 22.70 -27.11
CA LYS A 13 -6.69 21.65 -26.14
C LYS A 13 -5.61 20.56 -26.10
N MET A 14 -5.15 20.12 -27.26
CA MET A 14 -4.08 19.14 -27.39
C MET A 14 -2.77 19.68 -26.81
N HIS A 15 -2.37 20.89 -27.18
CA HIS A 15 -1.20 21.57 -26.64
C HIS A 15 -1.28 21.72 -25.11
N GLY A 16 -2.44 22.13 -24.58
CA GLY A 16 -2.68 22.23 -23.14
C GLY A 16 -2.54 20.89 -22.42
N ASN A 17 -3.07 19.80 -22.99
CA ASN A 17 -2.90 18.46 -22.44
C ASN A 17 -1.43 18.02 -22.42
N VAL A 18 -0.71 18.20 -23.54
CA VAL A 18 0.70 17.84 -23.64
C VAL A 18 1.52 18.63 -22.63
N SER A 19 1.36 19.96 -22.59
CA SER A 19 2.06 20.82 -21.64
C SER A 19 1.80 20.39 -20.20
N LYS A 20 0.54 20.14 -19.82
CA LYS A 20 0.19 19.65 -18.49
C LYS A 20 0.91 18.33 -18.15
N HIS A 21 0.86 17.34 -19.04
CA HIS A 21 1.46 16.03 -18.78
C HIS A 21 2.99 16.10 -18.71
N VAL A 22 3.62 16.86 -19.61
CA VAL A 22 5.07 17.09 -19.57
C VAL A 22 5.46 17.73 -18.24
N THR A 23 4.81 18.83 -17.84
CA THR A 23 5.09 19.50 -16.56
C THR A 23 4.92 18.56 -15.37
N MET A 24 3.83 17.79 -15.31
CA MET A 24 3.61 16.84 -14.21
C MET A 24 4.70 15.75 -14.15
N VAL A 25 5.05 15.15 -15.28
CA VAL A 25 6.07 14.08 -15.33
C VAL A 25 7.45 14.64 -15.00
N THR A 26 7.79 15.83 -15.48
CA THR A 26 9.05 16.52 -15.15
C THR A 26 9.16 16.78 -13.65
N GLU A 27 8.12 17.30 -13.01
CA GLU A 27 8.13 17.52 -11.55
C GLU A 27 8.16 16.21 -10.76
N MET A 28 7.45 15.17 -11.21
CA MET A 28 7.54 13.84 -10.59
C MET A 28 8.97 13.28 -10.66
N SER A 29 9.63 13.38 -11.82
CA SER A 29 11.03 12.95 -11.99
C SER A 29 11.96 13.71 -11.06
N ARG A 30 11.83 15.04 -11.01
CA ARG A 30 12.62 15.89 -10.11
C ARG A 30 12.48 15.46 -8.64
N ILE A 31 11.25 15.22 -8.18
CA ILE A 31 10.96 14.77 -6.81
C ILE A 31 11.57 13.39 -6.53
N VAL A 32 11.46 12.45 -7.47
CA VAL A 32 12.05 11.11 -7.34
C VAL A 32 13.56 11.20 -7.17
N ASP A 33 14.22 12.04 -7.96
CA ASP A 33 15.68 12.22 -7.93
C ASP A 33 16.17 12.95 -6.69
N GLU A 34 15.47 14.00 -6.26
CA GLU A 34 15.80 14.78 -5.06
C GLU A 34 15.65 13.97 -3.78
N ARG A 35 14.56 13.21 -3.68
CA ARG A 35 14.25 12.39 -2.50
C ARG A 35 14.83 10.98 -2.56
N LYS A 36 15.55 10.64 -3.64
CA LYS A 36 16.13 9.31 -3.88
C LYS A 36 15.09 8.18 -3.74
N LEU A 37 13.86 8.42 -4.24
CA LEU A 37 12.73 7.52 -4.00
C LEU A 37 12.91 6.13 -4.61
N MET A 38 13.83 5.97 -5.57
CA MET A 38 14.15 4.65 -6.13
C MET A 38 14.78 3.72 -5.09
N SER A 39 15.70 4.20 -4.23
CA SER A 39 16.31 3.35 -3.19
C SER A 39 15.29 3.01 -2.11
N VAL A 40 14.54 4.01 -1.66
CA VAL A 40 13.47 3.86 -0.68
C VAL A 40 12.45 2.85 -1.17
N SER A 41 11.95 3.03 -2.40
CA SER A 41 10.94 2.14 -2.99
C SER A 41 11.45 0.71 -3.11
N GLN A 42 12.72 0.48 -3.43
CA GLN A 42 13.26 -0.88 -3.50
C GLN A 42 13.16 -1.58 -2.13
N ILE A 43 13.53 -0.90 -1.05
CA ILE A 43 13.45 -1.45 0.31
C ILE A 43 11.98 -1.65 0.73
N GLU A 44 11.08 -0.73 0.38
CA GLU A 44 9.65 -0.90 0.63
C GLU A 44 9.10 -2.16 -0.05
N GLN A 45 9.49 -2.42 -1.30
CA GLN A 45 9.08 -3.60 -2.05
C GLN A 45 9.68 -4.88 -1.43
N ASP A 46 10.93 -4.83 -1.01
CA ASP A 46 11.59 -5.94 -0.32
C ASP A 46 10.89 -6.31 0.99
N LEU A 47 10.54 -5.31 1.80
CA LEU A 47 9.80 -5.49 3.06
C LEU A 47 8.37 -6.02 2.82
N ALA A 48 7.70 -5.52 1.78
CA ALA A 48 6.31 -5.87 1.50
C ALA A 48 6.14 -7.23 0.81
N CYS A 49 7.05 -7.61 -0.08
CA CYS A 49 6.83 -8.69 -1.04
C CYS A 49 7.82 -9.83 -0.91
N ASN A 50 9.08 -9.51 -0.61
CA ASN A 50 10.17 -10.47 -0.74
C ASN A 50 10.38 -11.21 0.57
N ASN A 51 10.90 -12.43 0.46
CA ASN A 51 11.36 -13.20 1.61
C ASN A 51 12.79 -12.78 1.97
N VAL A 52 13.02 -11.47 2.08
CA VAL A 52 14.27 -10.95 2.62
C VAL A 52 14.35 -11.36 4.08
N GLY A 53 15.46 -11.99 4.46
CA GLY A 53 15.71 -12.40 5.83
C GLY A 53 15.70 -11.17 6.76
N GLN A 54 15.15 -11.35 7.95
CA GLN A 54 14.96 -10.29 8.94
C GLN A 54 16.24 -9.48 9.23
N ALA A 55 17.41 -10.14 9.28
CA ALA A 55 18.69 -9.47 9.49
C ALA A 55 19.08 -8.53 8.32
N ALA A 56 18.90 -8.97 7.08
CA ALA A 56 19.19 -8.15 5.90
C ALA A 56 18.21 -6.98 5.78
N ALA A 57 16.93 -7.21 6.09
CA ALA A 57 15.92 -6.15 6.15
C ALA A 57 16.24 -5.10 7.22
N PHE A 58 16.68 -5.55 8.41
CA PHE A 58 17.09 -4.65 9.49
C PHE A 58 18.29 -3.80 9.08
N GLU A 59 19.30 -4.40 8.45
CA GLU A 59 20.48 -3.69 7.94
C GLU A 59 20.10 -2.65 6.89
N ALA A 60 19.28 -3.02 5.89
CA ALA A 60 18.82 -2.12 4.84
C ALA A 60 18.07 -0.90 5.40
N VAL A 61 17.12 -1.11 6.33
CA VAL A 61 16.38 -0.02 6.98
C VAL A 61 17.33 0.82 7.84
N THR A 62 18.24 0.19 8.58
CA THR A 62 19.23 0.89 9.43
C THR A 62 20.14 1.80 8.61
N ASN A 63 20.51 1.40 7.40
CA ASN A 63 21.34 2.16 6.47
C ASN A 63 20.60 3.39 5.95
N GLU A 64 19.34 3.27 5.52
CA GLU A 64 18.56 4.44 5.11
C GLU A 64 18.22 5.38 6.28
N LEU A 65 18.02 4.87 7.50
CA LEU A 65 17.89 5.73 8.68
C LEU A 65 19.17 6.53 9.00
N ASN A 66 20.34 6.05 8.57
CA ASN A 66 21.60 6.80 8.67
C ASN A 66 21.79 7.81 7.53
N ASN A 67 21.01 7.72 6.46
CA ASN A 67 21.12 8.60 5.32
C ASN A 67 20.52 9.97 5.66
N ASP A 68 21.37 10.98 5.82
CA ASP A 68 20.95 12.33 6.21
C ASP A 68 20.08 13.02 5.14
N SER A 69 20.16 12.62 3.86
CA SER A 69 19.34 13.19 2.80
C SER A 69 17.90 12.66 2.76
N MET A 70 17.59 11.62 3.54
CA MET A 70 16.27 11.01 3.55
C MET A 70 15.24 11.93 4.25
N VAL A 71 14.01 11.95 3.73
CA VAL A 71 12.92 12.72 4.34
C VAL A 71 12.30 11.93 5.50
N GLU A 72 11.88 12.62 6.57
CA GLU A 72 11.35 12.00 7.79
C GLU A 72 10.17 11.05 7.54
N ILE A 73 9.26 11.42 6.63
CA ILE A 73 8.09 10.59 6.28
C ILE A 73 8.49 9.23 5.68
N ASP A 74 9.58 9.20 4.92
CA ASP A 74 10.05 7.97 4.28
C ASP A 74 10.76 7.07 5.30
N ARG A 75 11.52 7.65 6.24
CA ARG A 75 12.09 6.94 7.39
C ARG A 75 11.01 6.23 8.20
N LEU A 76 9.94 6.96 8.54
CA LEU A 76 8.82 6.42 9.29
C LEU A 76 8.14 5.27 8.53
N ARG A 77 7.88 5.42 7.22
CA ARG A 77 7.30 4.36 6.38
C ARG A 77 8.12 3.08 6.39
N LEU A 78 9.45 3.18 6.24
CA LEU A 78 10.33 2.01 6.27
C LEU A 78 10.25 1.26 7.62
N VAL A 79 10.29 1.99 8.74
CA VAL A 79 10.19 1.39 10.08
C VAL A 79 8.80 0.76 10.28
N MET A 80 7.73 1.39 9.82
CA MET A 80 6.37 0.84 9.89
C MET A 80 6.21 -0.43 9.06
N LEU A 81 6.74 -0.47 7.84
CA LEU A 81 6.72 -1.66 7.00
C LEU A 81 7.55 -2.80 7.61
N TYR A 82 8.73 -2.49 8.15
CA TYR A 82 9.54 -3.45 8.89
C TYR A 82 8.77 -4.01 10.10
N ALA A 83 8.14 -3.12 10.88
CA ALA A 83 7.36 -3.50 12.05
C ALA A 83 6.24 -4.47 11.67
N LEU A 84 5.44 -4.17 10.65
CA LEU A 84 4.36 -5.03 10.15
C LEU A 84 4.86 -6.36 9.56
N ARG A 85 6.05 -6.36 8.95
CA ARG A 85 6.62 -7.58 8.35
C ARG A 85 7.12 -8.57 9.40
N PHE A 86 7.80 -8.06 10.43
CA PHE A 86 8.55 -8.87 11.41
C PHE A 86 7.99 -8.77 12.83
N GLU A 87 6.70 -8.42 12.97
CA GLU A 87 6.00 -8.10 14.23
C GLU A 87 6.34 -9.03 15.40
N LYS A 88 6.43 -10.33 15.14
CA LYS A 88 6.62 -11.39 16.16
C LYS A 88 8.01 -12.02 16.15
N GLU A 89 8.89 -11.60 15.25
CA GLU A 89 10.18 -12.27 15.05
C GLU A 89 11.25 -11.76 16.02
N ASN A 90 11.44 -10.44 16.10
CA ASN A 90 12.47 -9.86 16.97
C ASN A 90 12.08 -8.46 17.49
N PRO A 91 11.37 -8.39 18.64
CA PRO A 91 10.98 -7.13 19.25
C PRO A 91 12.17 -6.22 19.59
N GLN A 92 13.31 -6.78 19.99
CA GLN A 92 14.49 -5.99 20.37
C GLN A 92 15.04 -5.21 19.17
N GLN A 93 15.11 -5.82 17.99
CA GLN A 93 15.55 -5.12 16.78
C GLN A 93 14.55 -4.05 16.34
N LEU A 94 13.25 -4.30 16.47
CA LEU A 94 12.26 -3.26 16.22
C LEU A 94 12.48 -2.04 17.12
N GLU A 95 12.72 -2.25 18.42
CA GLU A 95 13.00 -1.15 19.36
C GLU A 95 14.28 -0.37 18.97
N LEU A 96 15.31 -1.03 18.46
CA LEU A 96 16.50 -0.33 17.95
C LEU A 96 16.16 0.60 16.78
N LEU A 97 15.32 0.16 15.84
CA LEU A 97 14.87 1.01 14.72
C LEU A 97 13.98 2.16 15.21
N VAL A 98 13.07 1.92 16.15
CA VAL A 98 12.19 2.94 16.72
C VAL A 98 13.00 4.02 17.45
N ASN A 99 13.96 3.61 18.29
CA ASN A 99 14.85 4.54 18.99
C ASN A 99 15.72 5.34 18.02
N LYS A 100 16.20 4.70 16.95
CA LYS A 100 16.98 5.36 15.90
C LYS A 100 16.12 6.35 15.08
N LEU A 101 14.87 6.00 14.79
CA LEU A 101 13.94 6.91 14.14
C LEU A 101 13.68 8.15 15.00
N ALA A 102 13.46 7.95 16.31
CA ALA A 102 13.24 9.03 17.26
C ALA A 102 14.45 9.96 17.40
N SER A 103 15.69 9.45 17.30
CA SER A 103 16.88 10.30 17.33
C SER A 103 17.14 11.08 16.03
N ARG A 104 16.50 10.68 14.93
CA ARG A 104 16.67 11.29 13.60
C ARG A 104 15.50 12.18 13.16
N SER A 105 14.37 12.12 13.85
CA SER A 105 13.18 12.90 13.51
C SER A 105 12.63 13.57 14.77
N ALA A 106 12.76 14.90 14.82
CA ALA A 106 12.22 15.69 15.93
C ALA A 106 10.68 15.77 15.87
N SER A 107 10.10 15.59 14.68
CA SER A 107 8.64 15.59 14.48
C SER A 107 7.99 14.25 14.83
N TYR A 108 8.78 13.17 14.90
CA TYR A 108 8.29 11.84 15.19
C TYR A 108 7.65 11.77 16.58
N LYS A 109 6.40 11.29 16.63
CA LYS A 109 5.68 11.04 17.88
C LYS A 109 6.08 9.66 18.42
N PRO A 110 6.76 9.58 19.58
CA PRO A 110 7.16 8.29 20.14
C PRO A 110 5.97 7.35 20.33
N GLY A 111 6.12 6.07 19.99
CA GLY A 111 5.06 5.07 20.10
C GLY A 111 4.08 5.01 18.94
N LEU A 112 4.20 5.84 17.91
CA LEU A 112 3.33 5.79 16.72
C LEU A 112 3.42 4.43 16.01
N VAL A 113 4.62 3.84 15.92
CA VAL A 113 4.85 2.51 15.35
C VAL A 113 4.15 1.42 16.18
N HIS A 114 4.10 1.56 17.51
CA HIS A 114 3.37 0.59 18.35
C HIS A 114 1.86 0.73 18.17
N THR A 115 1.34 1.96 18.06
CA THR A 115 -0.07 2.18 17.73
C THR A 115 -0.45 1.58 16.38
N LEU A 116 0.44 1.63 15.37
CA LEU A 116 0.20 0.89 14.14
C LEU A 116 0.00 -0.60 14.39
N LEU A 117 0.88 -1.24 15.17
CA LEU A 117 0.78 -2.68 15.48
C LEU A 117 -0.45 -3.02 16.33
N GLU A 118 -0.83 -2.15 17.25
CA GLU A 118 -2.04 -2.31 18.07
C GLU A 118 -3.33 -2.27 17.23
N GLN A 119 -3.35 -1.46 16.17
CA GLN A 119 -4.52 -1.30 15.29
C GLN A 119 -4.52 -2.31 14.14
N ALA A 120 -3.36 -2.61 13.56
CA ALA A 120 -3.22 -3.32 12.29
C ALA A 120 -2.29 -4.54 12.35
N GLY A 121 -1.83 -4.94 13.54
CA GLY A 121 -0.98 -6.12 13.71
C GLY A 121 -1.69 -7.43 13.35
N THR A 122 -0.91 -8.51 13.30
CA THR A 122 -1.30 -9.86 12.87
C THR A 122 -2.50 -10.43 13.63
N ASP A 123 -2.68 -10.04 14.89
CA ASP A 123 -3.79 -10.50 15.73
C ASP A 123 -5.08 -9.68 15.52
N LYS A 124 -5.00 -8.56 14.82
CA LYS A 124 -6.13 -7.68 14.48
C LYS A 124 -6.57 -7.83 13.02
N ARG A 125 -5.62 -8.02 12.11
CA ARG A 125 -5.89 -8.06 10.66
C ARG A 125 -6.48 -9.39 10.20
N THR A 126 -7.52 -9.30 9.39
CA THR A 126 -8.13 -10.45 8.70
C THR A 126 -7.30 -10.87 7.48
N GLY A 127 -7.29 -12.17 7.16
CA GLY A 127 -6.64 -12.70 5.97
C GLY A 127 -5.14 -12.98 6.13
N ASP A 128 -4.41 -12.92 5.03
CA ASP A 128 -3.01 -13.34 4.92
C ASP A 128 -2.19 -12.31 4.12
N LEU A 129 -1.89 -11.16 4.75
CA LEU A 129 -1.22 -10.01 4.11
C LEU A 129 0.05 -10.39 3.35
N TYR A 130 0.84 -11.34 3.88
CA TYR A 130 2.11 -11.76 3.30
C TYR A 130 2.05 -13.10 2.56
N GLY A 131 0.87 -13.71 2.40
CA GLY A 131 0.73 -15.00 1.73
C GLY A 131 1.41 -16.16 2.47
N ASN A 132 1.61 -16.04 3.78
CA ASN A 132 2.31 -17.03 4.59
C ASN A 132 1.44 -18.23 4.99
N ARG A 133 0.11 -18.08 4.97
CA ARG A 133 -0.87 -19.10 5.38
C ARG A 133 -1.28 -20.02 4.23
N ASP A 134 -1.29 -19.54 2.99
CA ASP A 134 -1.76 -20.31 1.83
C ASP A 134 -0.60 -20.81 0.94
N LEU A 135 -0.42 -22.12 0.86
CA LEU A 135 0.58 -22.79 0.01
C LEU A 135 0.42 -22.42 -1.47
N LEU A 136 -0.81 -22.15 -1.93
CA LEU A 136 -1.10 -21.71 -3.29
C LEU A 136 -0.60 -20.28 -3.53
N ASN A 137 -0.71 -19.40 -2.53
CA ASN A 137 -0.18 -18.04 -2.60
C ASN A 137 1.36 -18.03 -2.56
N ARG A 138 1.98 -18.91 -1.75
CA ARG A 138 3.42 -19.15 -1.80
C ARG A 138 3.87 -19.63 -3.18
N ALA A 139 3.18 -20.62 -3.76
CA ALA A 139 3.49 -21.12 -5.10
C ALA A 139 3.33 -20.05 -6.18
N ARG A 140 2.31 -19.20 -6.08
CA ARG A 140 2.09 -18.08 -7.01
C ARG A 140 3.14 -16.98 -6.87
N ASN A 141 3.57 -16.66 -5.65
CA ASN A 141 4.67 -15.73 -5.39
C ASN A 141 6.01 -16.29 -5.90
N MET A 142 6.26 -17.60 -5.76
CA MET A 142 7.42 -18.27 -6.37
C MET A 142 7.35 -18.27 -7.91
N ALA A 143 6.18 -18.53 -8.49
CA ALA A 143 5.99 -18.49 -9.96
C ALA A 143 6.17 -17.08 -10.53
N ARG A 144 5.87 -16.02 -9.77
CA ARG A 144 6.23 -14.64 -10.13
C ARG A 144 7.73 -14.41 -10.14
N GLY A 145 8.47 -14.98 -9.18
CA GLY A 145 9.93 -14.98 -9.18
C GLY A 145 10.53 -15.64 -10.44
N LEU A 146 9.86 -16.67 -10.98
CA LEU A 146 10.28 -17.37 -12.20
C LEU A 146 9.90 -16.65 -13.50
N LYS A 147 8.83 -15.85 -13.52
CA LYS A 147 8.41 -15.07 -14.70
C LYS A 147 9.30 -13.86 -15.00
N GLY A 148 10.25 -13.56 -14.13
CA GLY A 148 11.01 -12.33 -14.14
C GLY A 148 10.19 -11.21 -13.51
N ILE A 149 10.84 -10.48 -12.61
CA ILE A 149 10.29 -9.25 -12.05
C ILE A 149 10.40 -8.20 -13.17
N GLU A 150 9.27 -7.86 -13.82
CA GLU A 150 9.27 -6.81 -14.86
C GLU A 150 9.76 -5.47 -14.31
N ASN A 151 9.47 -5.20 -13.03
CA ASN A 151 9.92 -3.99 -12.35
C ASN A 151 10.01 -4.21 -10.83
N VAL A 152 11.20 -4.03 -10.27
CA VAL A 152 11.47 -4.18 -8.82
C VAL A 152 10.69 -3.19 -7.96
N TYR A 153 10.25 -2.07 -8.54
CA TYR A 153 9.52 -1.00 -7.85
C TYR A 153 8.00 -1.22 -7.79
N THR A 154 7.46 -2.24 -8.48
CA THR A 154 6.01 -2.48 -8.59
C THR A 154 5.64 -3.95 -8.39
N GLN A 155 6.31 -4.62 -7.46
CA GLN A 155 6.07 -6.03 -7.12
C GLN A 155 4.83 -6.21 -6.23
N HIS A 156 4.60 -5.25 -5.35
CA HIS A 156 3.51 -5.25 -4.39
C HIS A 156 2.17 -5.29 -5.11
N GLN A 157 1.25 -6.00 -4.46
CA GLN A 157 -0.12 -6.07 -4.88
C GLN A 157 -1.01 -6.00 -3.64
N PRO A 158 -2.00 -5.10 -3.60
CA PRO A 158 -2.89 -4.99 -2.45
C PRO A 158 -3.59 -6.31 -2.17
N LEU A 159 -3.82 -6.61 -0.88
CA LEU A 159 -4.60 -7.78 -0.44
C LEU A 159 -5.95 -7.86 -1.15
N LEU A 160 -6.55 -6.70 -1.46
CA LEU A 160 -7.78 -6.56 -2.23
C LEU A 160 -7.79 -7.38 -3.54
N TYR A 161 -6.66 -7.49 -4.22
CA TYR A 161 -6.57 -8.33 -5.42
C TYR A 161 -6.91 -9.80 -5.13
N GLN A 162 -6.33 -10.35 -4.07
CA GLN A 162 -6.57 -11.74 -3.67
C GLN A 162 -8.02 -11.94 -3.21
N THR A 163 -8.57 -10.94 -2.51
CA THR A 163 -9.99 -10.91 -2.12
C THR A 163 -10.89 -10.94 -3.35
N ILE A 164 -10.65 -10.08 -4.35
CA ILE A 164 -11.42 -10.06 -5.61
C ILE A 164 -11.30 -11.39 -6.36
N GLU A 165 -10.09 -11.95 -6.48
CA GLU A 165 -9.91 -13.26 -7.11
C GLU A 165 -10.71 -14.36 -6.41
N SER A 166 -10.77 -14.31 -5.08
CA SER A 166 -11.53 -15.29 -4.29
C SER A 166 -13.04 -15.11 -4.45
N ILE A 167 -13.53 -13.87 -4.54
CA ILE A 167 -14.94 -13.58 -4.87
C ILE A 167 -15.30 -14.11 -6.25
N VAL A 168 -14.49 -13.78 -7.26
CA VAL A 168 -14.67 -14.20 -8.66
C VAL A 168 -14.70 -15.72 -8.80
N LYS A 169 -13.89 -16.43 -8.00
CA LYS A 169 -13.83 -17.90 -8.02
C LYS A 169 -14.81 -18.58 -7.04
N GLY A 170 -15.61 -17.82 -6.29
CA GLY A 170 -16.53 -18.37 -5.29
C GLY A 170 -15.83 -19.11 -4.14
N ARG A 171 -14.62 -18.70 -3.77
CA ARG A 171 -13.77 -19.32 -2.73
C ARG A 171 -13.41 -18.37 -1.59
N LEU A 172 -14.15 -17.27 -1.44
CA LEU A 172 -13.97 -16.37 -0.31
C LEU A 172 -14.34 -17.11 0.97
N ARG A 173 -13.52 -16.99 2.03
CA ARG A 173 -13.72 -17.76 3.26
C ARG A 173 -14.82 -17.13 4.11
N ASP A 174 -15.88 -17.87 4.40
CA ASP A 174 -17.00 -17.40 5.24
C ASP A 174 -16.58 -17.05 6.67
N VAL A 175 -15.52 -17.70 7.19
CA VAL A 175 -14.97 -17.39 8.53
C VAL A 175 -14.39 -15.98 8.58
N ASP A 176 -13.76 -15.53 7.50
CA ASP A 176 -13.19 -14.17 7.41
C ASP A 176 -14.23 -13.14 6.93
N TYR A 177 -15.14 -13.57 6.07
CA TYR A 177 -16.11 -12.73 5.37
C TYR A 177 -17.53 -13.33 5.50
N PRO A 178 -18.13 -13.28 6.69
CA PRO A 178 -19.43 -13.89 6.93
C PRO A 178 -20.55 -13.15 6.21
N PHE A 179 -21.57 -13.91 5.79
CA PHE A 179 -22.80 -13.33 5.24
C PHE A 179 -23.71 -12.81 6.35
N ILE A 180 -24.47 -11.76 6.04
CA ILE A 180 -25.54 -11.25 6.90
C ILE A 180 -26.89 -11.57 6.24
N GLY A 181 -27.78 -12.27 6.97
CA GLY A 181 -29.12 -12.64 6.51
C GLY A 181 -29.18 -13.94 5.69
N ASN A 182 -30.36 -14.26 5.15
CA ASN A 182 -30.64 -15.52 4.44
C ASN A 182 -30.56 -15.40 2.90
N HIS A 183 -29.87 -14.39 2.37
CA HIS A 183 -29.75 -14.15 0.93
C HIS A 183 -28.59 -14.95 0.31
N PHE A 184 -28.59 -16.27 0.53
CA PHE A 184 -27.58 -17.14 -0.07
C PHE A 184 -27.88 -17.32 -1.56
N GLN A 185 -27.14 -16.62 -2.42
CA GLN A 185 -27.16 -16.89 -3.86
C GLN A 185 -26.04 -17.89 -4.18
N HIS A 186 -26.44 -19.09 -4.58
CA HIS A 186 -25.51 -20.04 -5.18
C HIS A 186 -25.05 -19.48 -6.53
N GLY A 187 -23.77 -19.12 -6.63
CA GLY A 187 -23.18 -18.69 -7.89
C GLY A 187 -22.18 -17.55 -7.74
N ARG A 188 -21.55 -17.24 -8.86
CA ARG A 188 -20.58 -16.15 -8.93
C ARG A 188 -21.32 -14.80 -8.98
N PRO A 189 -20.95 -13.82 -8.13
CA PRO A 189 -21.59 -12.51 -8.17
C PRO A 189 -21.24 -11.78 -9.49
N GLN A 190 -22.26 -11.19 -10.11
CA GLN A 190 -22.08 -10.34 -11.30
C GLN A 190 -21.59 -8.95 -10.91
N ASP A 191 -22.13 -8.39 -9.82
CA ASP A 191 -21.77 -7.08 -9.32
C ASP A 191 -21.30 -7.18 -7.87
N VAL A 192 -20.17 -6.54 -7.58
CA VAL A 192 -19.54 -6.56 -6.26
C VAL A 192 -19.20 -5.13 -5.87
N VAL A 193 -19.70 -4.69 -4.72
CA VAL A 193 -19.33 -3.40 -4.12
C VAL A 193 -18.42 -3.67 -2.95
N ILE A 194 -17.21 -3.08 -2.97
CA ILE A 194 -16.24 -3.17 -1.88
C ILE A 194 -16.10 -1.76 -1.29
N PHE A 195 -16.37 -1.61 0.00
CA PHE A 195 -16.24 -0.35 0.70
C PHE A 195 -15.17 -0.45 1.80
N ILE A 196 -14.08 0.30 1.66
CA ILE A 196 -12.99 0.32 2.65
C ILE A 196 -13.27 1.41 3.69
N ILE A 197 -13.66 0.98 4.89
CA ILE A 197 -13.81 1.87 6.05
C ILE A 197 -12.44 2.40 6.44
N GLY A 198 -12.32 3.71 6.64
CA GLY A 198 -11.04 4.40 6.88
C GLY A 198 -10.40 4.93 5.59
N GLY A 199 -10.81 4.42 4.42
CA GLY A 199 -10.44 4.97 3.12
C GLY A 199 -9.77 3.94 2.20
N SER A 200 -9.86 4.19 0.90
CA SER A 200 -9.24 3.38 -0.15
C SER A 200 -8.03 4.09 -0.76
N THR A 201 -7.21 3.38 -1.52
CA THR A 201 -6.00 3.92 -2.16
C THR A 201 -6.12 3.92 -3.69
N TYR A 202 -5.29 4.73 -4.35
CA TYR A 202 -5.20 4.70 -5.82
C TYR A 202 -4.62 3.36 -6.35
N GLU A 203 -3.82 2.65 -5.56
CA GLU A 203 -3.30 1.32 -5.93
C GLU A 203 -4.42 0.26 -5.95
N GLU A 204 -5.31 0.29 -4.95
CA GLU A 204 -6.52 -0.53 -4.91
C GLU A 204 -7.49 -0.18 -6.04
N ALA A 205 -7.69 1.12 -6.31
CA ALA A 205 -8.51 1.57 -7.43
C ALA A 205 -7.97 1.08 -8.78
N ARG A 206 -6.64 1.15 -8.99
CA ARG A 206 -5.97 0.57 -10.16
C ARG A 206 -6.18 -0.93 -10.25
N THR A 207 -6.07 -1.64 -9.12
CA THR A 207 -6.30 -3.10 -9.05
C THR A 207 -7.72 -3.45 -9.51
N VAL A 208 -8.72 -2.72 -9.04
CA VAL A 208 -10.13 -2.89 -9.43
C VAL A 208 -10.35 -2.57 -10.91
N ALA A 209 -9.75 -1.48 -11.41
CA ALA A 209 -9.83 -1.12 -12.82
C ALA A 209 -9.25 -2.22 -13.74
N LEU A 210 -8.09 -2.78 -13.40
CA LEU A 210 -7.48 -3.88 -14.16
C LEU A 210 -8.31 -5.17 -14.12
N GLN A 211 -8.92 -5.48 -12.96
CA GLN A 211 -9.81 -6.63 -12.83
C GLN A 211 -11.07 -6.48 -13.68
N ASN A 212 -11.69 -5.30 -13.68
CA ASN A 212 -12.84 -5.00 -14.52
C ASN A 212 -12.49 -5.09 -16.01
N ALA A 213 -11.34 -4.53 -16.42
CA ALA A 213 -10.87 -4.59 -17.81
C ALA A 213 -10.60 -6.02 -18.30
N SER A 214 -10.29 -6.95 -17.39
CA SER A 214 -10.12 -8.37 -17.73
C SER A 214 -11.43 -9.08 -18.12
N ASN A 215 -12.59 -8.42 -17.97
CA ASN A 215 -13.90 -8.90 -18.42
C ASN A 215 -14.25 -10.31 -17.96
N ASN A 216 -13.93 -10.64 -16.71
CA ASN A 216 -14.16 -11.99 -16.20
C ASN A 216 -15.67 -12.31 -16.04
N GLY A 217 -16.59 -11.37 -16.20
CA GLY A 217 -18.03 -11.55 -15.90
C GLY A 217 -18.45 -11.12 -14.50
N THR A 218 -17.56 -10.47 -13.75
CA THR A 218 -17.86 -9.77 -12.49
C THR A 218 -17.38 -8.34 -12.61
N ARG A 219 -18.23 -7.38 -12.29
CA ARG A 219 -17.92 -5.96 -12.18
C ARG A 219 -17.75 -5.60 -10.72
N VAL A 220 -16.60 -5.01 -10.41
CA VAL A 220 -16.23 -4.60 -9.05
C VAL A 220 -16.25 -3.07 -8.97
N ILE A 221 -16.92 -2.53 -7.95
CA ILE A 221 -16.94 -1.10 -7.63
C ILE A 221 -16.24 -0.92 -6.30
N LEU A 222 -15.24 -0.03 -6.26
CA LEU A 222 -14.52 0.33 -5.06
C LEU A 222 -15.02 1.66 -4.51
N GLY A 223 -15.36 1.67 -3.24
CA GLY A 223 -15.58 2.87 -2.44
C GLY A 223 -14.69 2.87 -1.19
N GLY A 224 -14.60 4.02 -0.56
CA GLY A 224 -13.99 4.17 0.74
C GLY A 224 -14.45 5.48 1.38
N SER A 225 -14.24 5.61 2.69
CA SER A 225 -14.61 6.84 3.42
C SER A 225 -13.90 8.07 2.86
N VAL A 226 -12.65 7.90 2.42
CA VAL A 226 -11.78 8.89 1.77
C VAL A 226 -10.84 8.17 0.79
N VAL A 227 -10.15 8.90 -0.08
CA VAL A 227 -9.01 8.36 -0.85
C VAL A 227 -7.71 8.74 -0.14
N LEU A 228 -6.97 7.74 0.31
CA LEU A 228 -5.75 7.90 1.09
C LEU A 228 -4.50 7.93 0.22
N ASN A 229 -3.56 8.78 0.64
CA ASN A 229 -2.14 8.65 0.36
C ASN A 229 -1.39 8.42 1.68
N SER A 230 -0.09 8.14 1.63
CA SER A 230 0.70 7.86 2.83
C SER A 230 0.68 9.01 3.85
N ALA A 231 0.71 10.27 3.41
CA ALA A 231 0.69 11.42 4.32
C ALA A 231 -0.63 11.52 5.10
N LYS A 232 -1.77 11.32 4.42
CA LYS A 232 -3.08 11.33 5.07
C LYS A 232 -3.26 10.13 6.02
N PHE A 233 -2.82 8.95 5.59
CA PHE A 233 -2.84 7.76 6.44
C PHE A 233 -2.04 7.96 7.74
N LEU A 234 -0.84 8.55 7.64
CA LEU A 234 -0.01 8.86 8.79
C LEU A 234 -0.67 9.92 9.70
N SER A 235 -1.27 10.97 9.13
CA SER A 235 -2.03 11.95 9.91
C SER A 235 -3.16 11.30 10.71
N ASP A 236 -3.89 10.36 10.12
CA ASP A 236 -4.99 9.66 10.78
C ASP A 236 -4.48 8.73 11.88
N LEU A 237 -3.36 8.04 11.63
CA LEU A 237 -2.68 7.23 12.64
C LEU A 237 -2.19 8.07 13.84
N GLU A 238 -1.65 9.26 13.57
CA GLU A 238 -1.22 10.18 14.62
C GLU A 238 -2.39 10.69 15.46
N GLU A 239 -3.56 10.89 14.85
CA GLU A 239 -4.78 11.24 15.57
C GLU A 239 -5.27 10.10 16.47
N ILE A 240 -5.29 8.86 15.95
CA ILE A 240 -5.58 7.66 16.74
C ILE A 240 -4.63 7.55 17.93
N HIS A 241 -3.33 7.73 17.69
CA HIS A 241 -2.30 7.69 18.73
C HIS A 241 -2.54 8.73 19.83
N ARG A 242 -2.90 9.96 19.43
CA ARG A 242 -3.25 11.04 20.36
C ARG A 242 -4.47 10.68 21.22
N LEU A 243 -5.54 10.17 20.60
CA LEU A 243 -6.79 9.80 21.28
C LEU A 243 -6.60 8.62 22.23
N GLY A 244 -5.81 7.61 21.83
CA GLY A 244 -5.49 6.45 22.65
C GLY A 244 -4.79 6.85 23.96
N ARG A 245 -3.88 7.83 23.91
CA ARG A 245 -3.23 8.38 25.12
C ARG A 245 -4.23 9.08 26.04
N ILE A 246 -5.19 9.84 25.51
CA ILE A 246 -6.18 10.55 26.34
C ILE A 246 -7.04 9.55 27.15
N ASN A 247 -7.44 8.46 26.52
CA ASN A 247 -8.29 7.44 27.14
C ASN A 247 -7.57 6.57 28.18
N THR A 248 -6.22 6.58 28.22
CA THR A 248 -5.44 5.84 29.23
C THR A 248 -5.23 6.62 30.54
N PHE A 249 -5.59 7.91 30.57
CA PHE A 249 -5.51 8.77 31.76
C PHE A 249 -6.87 9.03 32.43
N GLN A 250 -7.90 8.25 32.09
CA GLN A 250 -9.19 8.16 32.79
C GLN A 250 -9.34 6.78 33.43
#